data_AF-A0AAU8G502-F1
#
_entry.id   AF-A0AAU8G502-F1
#
_cell.length_a   1.000
_cell.length_b   1.000
_cell.length_c   1.000
_cell.angle_alpha   90.00
_cell.angle_beta   90.00
_cell.angle_gamma   90.00
#
_symmetry.space_group_name_H-M   'P 1'
#
loop_
_entity.id
_entity.type
_entity.pdbx_description
1 polymer ?
#
loop_
_entity_poly.entity_id
_entity_poly.type
_entity_poly.pdbx_seq_one_letter_code
_entity_poly.pdbx_strand_id
1 'polypeptide(L)'
;MGFWHTGYMDHAWDSTDPRNVLSHRWIVSKHFDYRVPEPLPKVEPVQPRCATCGIAFESPLALDVHRRLGHTRRRPGLVFQGRECGRQRLLVTRPSAPEDWAVLDADVISIDGRELPADDVPGELASLRSGVHTVELFGAGRPIVYEFDFQLALEEDLLGVDVHIVTLIDGRELKTRSIDDFIVKTRAFPTARRYVEGLSAYLFAALAHEEAVLGGTGGDRFRSGFRKAAHLLGEFDRPPAEAVCGLVAFHLNQFARAAGRTRSPRVAGVSLRLGALASGRRWVSSDQRTLEHVSFDAAFSDVAVENVLGLSAVPFDGTAADAVATLERDLPILDVYDQVKAHLVAAEHYLASGDVTAARRHASALDHESSTREWRTAVRPRLAE
;
A
#
# COMPACT_ATOMS: atom_id res chain seq x y z
N MET A 1 5.48 38.20 14.57
CA MET A 1 5.06 37.63 15.86
C MET A 1 5.81 36.32 16.07
N GLY A 2 6.52 36.18 17.22
CA GLY A 2 7.04 34.94 17.83
C GLY A 2 8.02 34.10 16.99
N PHE A 3 9.35 34.26 17.04
CA PHE A 3 10.30 33.97 18.14
C PHE A 3 10.23 32.52 18.66
N TRP A 4 11.29 31.73 18.40
CA TRP A 4 12.18 31.10 19.41
C TRP A 4 13.54 30.77 18.76
N HIS A 5 14.58 31.42 19.32
CA HIS A 5 16.00 31.15 19.09
C HIS A 5 16.45 29.89 19.84
N THR A 6 17.42 29.17 19.29
CA THR A 6 18.42 28.45 20.09
C THR A 6 19.78 29.07 19.80
N GLY A 7 20.16 30.03 20.66
CA GLY A 7 21.48 30.63 20.67
C GLY A 7 22.34 29.94 21.71
N TYR A 8 23.44 29.33 21.27
CA TYR A 8 24.54 28.92 22.12
C TYR A 8 25.82 29.19 21.33
N MET A 9 26.44 30.35 21.55
CA MET A 9 27.88 30.54 21.45
C MET A 9 28.33 31.72 22.31
N ASP A 10 29.44 31.47 22.99
CA ASP A 10 30.54 32.35 23.34
C ASP A 10 30.38 33.36 24.48
N HIS A 11 30.99 32.95 25.61
CA HIS A 11 31.54 33.84 26.60
C HIS A 11 32.70 34.65 26.00
N ALA A 12 32.41 35.88 25.58
CA ALA A 12 33.41 36.91 25.38
C ALA A 12 33.57 37.74 26.67
N TRP A 13 34.83 37.84 27.06
CA TRP A 13 35.40 38.62 28.15
C TRP A 13 35.66 40.05 27.67
N ASP A 14 35.12 41.06 28.33
CA ASP A 14 35.71 42.41 28.36
C ASP A 14 35.09 43.20 29.54
N SER A 15 35.82 43.38 30.64
CA SER A 15 36.68 44.54 30.93
C SER A 15 35.94 45.89 30.85
N THR A 16 35.49 46.37 32.02
CA THR A 16 35.28 47.78 32.38
C THR A 16 34.66 47.86 33.79
N ASP A 17 35.48 47.73 34.85
CA ASP A 17 35.15 48.33 36.15
C ASP A 17 36.28 49.32 36.53
N PRO A 18 36.01 50.63 36.57
CA PRO A 18 36.99 51.70 36.78
C PRO A 18 37.35 51.93 38.27
N ARG A 19 37.23 50.93 39.14
CA ARG A 19 37.40 51.09 40.60
C ARG A 19 38.71 50.57 41.18
N ASN A 20 39.86 50.87 40.55
CA ASN A 20 41.11 50.81 41.32
C ASN A 20 42.20 51.75 40.80
N VAL A 21 41.98 53.04 41.05
CA VAL A 21 43.01 54.08 40.99
C VAL A 21 43.30 54.54 42.40
N LEU A 22 44.40 54.08 42.99
CA LEU A 22 45.23 54.77 44.00
C LEU A 22 46.60 54.09 43.97
N SER A 23 47.64 54.60 43.30
CA SER A 23 48.47 55.77 43.62
C SER A 23 49.13 55.73 45.01
N HIS A 24 50.44 56.03 45.01
CA HIS A 24 51.38 56.19 46.14
C HIS A 24 51.94 54.88 46.75
N ARG A 25 53.21 54.74 47.11
CA ARG A 25 54.44 55.55 47.05
C ARG A 25 55.55 54.65 47.63
N TRP A 26 56.74 54.77 47.05
CA TRP A 26 58.03 54.16 47.41
C TRP A 26 58.29 53.89 48.91
N ILE A 27 58.93 52.75 49.22
CA ILE A 27 60.03 52.56 50.21
C ILE A 27 60.78 51.25 49.85
N VAL A 28 62.04 51.22 50.25
CA VAL A 28 63.21 50.56 49.67
C VAL A 28 63.58 49.23 50.37
N SER A 29 64.14 48.30 49.58
CA SER A 29 65.11 47.24 49.92
C SER A 29 64.65 45.99 50.70
N LYS A 30 64.77 44.81 50.04
CA LYS A 30 65.84 43.82 50.30
C LYS A 30 65.78 42.67 49.26
N HIS A 31 66.95 42.16 48.93
CA HIS A 31 67.26 41.09 47.96
C HIS A 31 66.21 39.97 47.84
N PHE A 32 65.68 39.75 46.63
CA PHE A 32 65.04 38.49 46.23
C PHE A 32 65.85 37.91 45.06
N ASP A 33 66.51 36.79 45.33
CA ASP A 33 67.25 35.98 44.35
C ASP A 33 66.25 35.35 43.38
N TYR A 34 66.05 35.97 42.21
CA TYR A 34 65.29 35.37 41.11
C TYR A 34 66.16 34.28 40.46
N ARG A 35 66.05 33.03 40.98
CA ARG A 35 66.45 31.86 40.19
C ARG A 35 65.40 31.66 39.10
N VAL A 36 65.81 31.76 37.84
CA VAL A 36 65.01 31.36 36.69
C VAL A 36 64.64 29.88 36.87
N PRO A 37 63.35 29.50 36.94
CA PRO A 37 62.96 28.09 36.95
C PRO A 37 63.41 27.44 35.64
N GLU A 38 64.03 26.26 35.71
CA GLU A 38 64.39 25.49 34.52
C GLU A 38 63.16 25.27 33.62
N PRO A 39 63.32 25.33 32.29
CA PRO A 39 62.22 25.10 31.36
C PRO A 39 61.64 23.70 31.59
N LEU A 40 60.31 23.63 31.76
CA LEU A 40 59.58 22.37 31.86
C LEU A 40 59.95 21.45 30.69
N PRO A 41 60.10 20.14 30.93
CA PRO A 41 60.41 19.19 29.86
C PRO A 41 59.34 19.27 28.78
N LYS A 42 59.77 19.36 27.51
CA LYS A 42 58.88 19.29 26.35
C LYS A 42 58.12 17.96 26.40
N VAL A 43 56.85 18.01 26.77
CA VAL A 43 55.95 16.87 26.62
C VAL A 43 55.63 16.76 25.13
N GLU A 44 56.18 15.76 24.47
CA GLU A 44 55.80 15.47 23.09
C GLU A 44 54.30 15.12 23.04
N PRO A 45 53.53 15.72 22.11
CA PRO A 45 52.10 15.47 22.03
C PRO A 45 51.85 14.01 21.64
N VAL A 46 51.21 13.26 22.54
CA VAL A 46 50.80 11.87 22.28
C VAL A 46 49.74 11.89 21.17
N GLN A 47 50.08 11.35 20.01
CA GLN A 47 49.18 11.30 18.87
C GLN A 47 47.94 10.43 19.19
N PRO A 48 46.72 10.94 19.00
CA PRO A 48 45.50 10.16 19.23
C PRO A 48 45.39 9.00 18.23
N ARG A 49 45.13 7.79 18.73
CA ARG A 49 45.01 6.56 17.93
C ARG A 49 43.58 6.04 17.86
N CYS A 50 43.20 5.46 16.72
CA CYS A 50 41.93 4.75 16.61
C CYS A 50 41.99 3.40 17.33
N ALA A 51 41.01 3.14 18.20
CA ALA A 51 40.94 1.88 18.94
C ALA A 51 40.58 0.68 18.04
N THR A 52 39.97 0.92 16.88
CA THR A 52 39.50 -0.13 15.96
C THR A 52 40.58 -0.57 14.97
N CYS A 53 41.39 0.35 14.45
CA CYS A 53 42.40 0.05 13.41
C CYS A 53 43.83 0.45 13.78
N GLY A 54 44.06 1.08 14.93
CA GLY A 54 45.40 1.45 15.42
C GLY A 54 46.08 2.64 14.73
N ILE A 55 45.46 3.20 13.69
CA ILE A 55 45.99 4.37 12.95
C ILE A 55 46.12 5.56 13.90
N ALA A 56 47.28 6.22 13.87
CA ALA A 56 47.54 7.46 14.59
C ALA A 56 47.10 8.66 13.74
N PHE A 57 46.48 9.65 14.38
CA PHE A 57 45.98 10.85 13.74
C PHE A 57 46.67 12.08 14.32
N GLU A 58 46.87 13.10 13.49
CA GLU A 58 47.52 14.36 13.87
C GLU A 58 46.65 15.19 14.82
N SER A 59 45.34 14.94 14.89
CA SER A 59 44.42 15.62 15.78
C SER A 59 43.25 14.73 16.24
N PRO A 60 42.64 15.03 17.40
CA PRO A 60 41.42 14.35 17.85
C PRO A 60 40.24 14.48 16.87
N LEU A 61 40.16 15.60 16.13
CA LEU A 61 39.11 15.83 15.13
C LEU A 61 39.26 14.89 13.93
N ALA A 62 40.49 14.69 13.44
CA ALA A 62 40.77 13.74 12.35
C ALA A 62 40.44 12.30 12.76
N LEU A 63 40.73 11.94 14.03
CA LEU A 63 40.32 10.67 14.60
C LEU A 63 38.78 10.51 14.66
N ASP A 64 38.04 11.57 15.01
CA ASP A 64 36.58 11.52 15.06
C ASP A 64 35.96 11.36 13.66
N VAL A 65 36.46 12.12 12.66
CA VAL A 65 36.04 11.96 11.26
C VAL A 65 36.32 10.55 10.75
N HIS A 66 37.51 10.02 11.04
CA HIS A 66 37.86 8.64 10.71
C HIS A 66 36.94 7.61 11.41
N ARG A 67 36.61 7.80 12.69
CA ARG A 67 35.69 6.91 13.41
C ARG A 67 34.28 6.91 12.81
N ARG A 68 33.83 8.05 12.28
CA ARG A 68 32.49 8.19 11.69
C ARG A 68 32.42 7.73 10.24
N LEU A 69 33.48 7.91 9.45
CA LEU A 69 33.47 7.68 8.00
C LEU A 69 34.36 6.51 7.56
N GLY A 70 35.43 6.20 8.30
CA GLY A 70 36.44 5.20 7.95
C GLY A 70 36.10 3.78 8.41
N HIS A 71 35.11 3.63 9.29
CA HIS A 71 34.54 2.33 9.65
C HIS A 71 33.11 2.28 9.14
N THR A 72 32.88 1.49 8.08
CA THR A 72 31.55 1.05 7.71
C THR A 72 30.94 0.36 8.92
N ARG A 73 30.01 1.03 9.61
CA ARG A 73 29.19 0.38 10.62
C ARG A 73 28.33 -0.65 9.88
N ARG A 74 28.80 -1.89 9.86
CA ARG A 74 28.02 -3.08 9.51
C ARG A 74 26.74 -3.02 10.33
N ARG A 75 25.64 -2.69 9.67
CA ARG A 75 24.35 -2.52 10.33
C ARG A 75 23.61 -3.83 10.11
N PRO A 76 23.25 -4.54 11.20
CA PRO A 76 22.44 -5.74 11.06
C PRO A 76 21.16 -5.44 10.29
N GLY A 77 20.90 -6.22 9.25
CA GLY A 77 19.77 -6.05 8.35
C GLY A 77 19.09 -7.38 8.09
N LEU A 78 17.77 -7.35 7.89
CA LEU A 78 17.05 -8.49 7.34
C LEU A 78 16.47 -8.08 5.98
N VAL A 79 16.56 -8.97 5.01
CA VAL A 79 15.98 -8.80 3.68
C VAL A 79 14.97 -9.90 3.45
N PHE A 80 13.79 -9.53 2.98
CA PHE A 80 12.74 -10.45 2.55
C PHE A 80 12.38 -10.16 1.09
N GLN A 81 12.46 -11.17 0.22
CA GLN A 81 12.19 -11.09 -1.21
C GLN A 81 12.92 -9.93 -1.91
N GLY A 82 14.21 -9.77 -1.59
CA GLY A 82 15.07 -8.72 -2.15
C GLY A 82 14.79 -7.30 -1.63
N ARG A 83 13.94 -7.14 -0.61
CA ARG A 83 13.66 -5.85 0.05
C ARG A 83 14.12 -5.85 1.50
N GLU A 84 14.84 -4.81 1.91
CA GLU A 84 15.23 -4.64 3.31
C GLU A 84 13.98 -4.44 4.18
N CYS A 85 13.87 -5.23 5.25
CA CYS A 85 12.77 -5.16 6.19
C CYS A 85 12.83 -3.84 6.97
N GLY A 86 11.68 -3.20 7.11
CA GLY A 86 11.53 -2.01 7.95
C GLY A 86 11.35 -2.36 9.43
N ARG A 87 11.18 -1.34 10.27
CA ARG A 87 10.82 -1.49 11.69
C ARG A 87 9.33 -1.73 11.92
N GLN A 88 8.51 -1.66 10.87
CA GLN A 88 7.09 -1.95 10.97
C GLN A 88 6.88 -3.46 10.87
N ARG A 89 5.87 -3.95 11.58
CA ARG A 89 5.46 -5.35 11.51
C ARG A 89 5.13 -5.72 10.07
N LEU A 90 5.77 -6.76 9.55
CA LEU A 90 5.55 -7.26 8.19
C LEU A 90 4.57 -8.44 8.24
N LEU A 91 3.50 -8.34 7.46
CA LEU A 91 2.55 -9.44 7.29
C LEU A 91 3.04 -10.37 6.17
N VAL A 92 3.15 -11.67 6.48
CA VAL A 92 3.53 -12.74 5.54
C VAL A 92 2.31 -13.64 5.35
N THR A 93 1.73 -13.65 4.15
CA THR A 93 0.51 -14.41 3.82
C THR A 93 0.73 -15.51 2.80
N ARG A 94 1.97 -15.65 2.31
CA ARG A 94 2.37 -16.67 1.34
C ARG A 94 3.54 -17.48 1.86
N PRO A 95 3.64 -18.77 1.47
CA PRO A 95 4.85 -19.55 1.67
C PRO A 95 6.06 -18.77 1.12
N SER A 96 7.12 -18.73 1.92
CA SER A 96 8.43 -18.24 1.50
C SER A 96 9.41 -19.41 1.48
N ALA A 97 10.41 -19.30 0.62
CA ALA A 97 11.52 -20.22 0.59
C ALA A 97 12.72 -19.64 1.38
N PRO A 98 13.68 -20.46 1.84
CA PRO A 98 14.86 -19.94 2.53
C PRO A 98 15.60 -18.88 1.72
N GLU A 99 15.62 -18.98 0.38
CA GLU A 99 16.28 -18.03 -0.52
C GLU A 99 15.61 -16.65 -0.55
N ASP A 100 14.35 -16.55 -0.09
CA ASP A 100 13.66 -15.27 0.04
C ASP A 100 14.18 -14.46 1.23
N TRP A 101 14.90 -15.09 2.17
CA TRP A 101 15.39 -14.47 3.39
C TRP A 101 16.91 -14.31 3.35
N ALA A 102 17.39 -13.12 3.65
CA ALA A 102 18.82 -12.89 3.84
C ALA A 102 19.08 -12.06 5.08
N VAL A 103 20.05 -12.50 5.88
CA VAL A 103 20.58 -11.75 7.02
C VAL A 103 21.85 -11.04 6.59
N LEU A 104 21.93 -9.75 6.91
CA LEU A 104 23.08 -8.91 6.62
C LEU A 104 23.76 -8.52 7.93
N ASP A 105 25.08 -8.64 8.00
CA ASP A 105 25.91 -7.95 8.99
C ASP A 105 25.47 -8.16 10.47
N ALA A 106 25.00 -9.37 10.82
CA ALA A 106 24.59 -9.74 12.17
C ALA A 106 25.58 -10.76 12.79
N ASP A 107 25.92 -10.55 14.06
CA ASP A 107 26.82 -11.42 14.83
C ASP A 107 26.05 -12.52 15.57
N VAL A 108 24.88 -12.17 16.13
CA VAL A 108 23.95 -13.11 16.81
C VAL A 108 22.54 -12.81 16.34
N ILE A 109 21.74 -13.85 16.15
CA ILE A 109 20.36 -13.75 15.68
C ILE A 109 19.48 -14.54 16.62
N SER A 110 18.39 -13.95 17.10
CA SER A 110 17.37 -14.65 17.87
C SER A 110 16.03 -14.61 17.14
N ILE A 111 15.28 -15.71 17.22
CA ILE A 111 13.87 -15.78 16.80
C ILE A 111 13.06 -16.19 18.02
N ASP A 112 12.12 -15.35 18.44
CA ASP A 112 11.31 -15.51 19.66
C ASP A 112 12.16 -15.79 20.92
N GLY A 113 13.32 -15.14 21.00
CA GLY A 113 14.28 -15.30 22.10
C GLY A 113 15.15 -16.55 22.01
N ARG A 114 15.01 -17.39 20.97
CA ARG A 114 15.89 -18.53 20.71
C ARG A 114 17.01 -18.10 19.76
N GLU A 115 18.26 -18.17 20.23
CA GLU A 115 19.43 -17.90 19.40
C GLU A 115 19.62 -18.98 18.34
N LEU A 116 19.91 -18.55 17.11
CA LEU A 116 20.07 -19.40 15.93
C LEU A 116 21.31 -18.99 15.13
N PRO A 117 22.03 -19.96 14.54
CA PRO A 117 23.06 -19.67 13.55
C PRO A 117 22.50 -18.94 12.34
N ALA A 118 23.28 -18.04 11.73
CA ALA A 118 22.83 -17.26 10.58
C ALA A 118 22.39 -18.10 9.38
N ASP A 119 23.00 -19.28 9.19
CA ASP A 119 22.66 -20.20 8.10
C ASP A 119 21.32 -20.91 8.32
N ASP A 120 20.87 -21.06 9.56
CA ASP A 120 19.61 -21.75 9.90
C ASP A 120 18.40 -20.80 9.90
N VAL A 121 18.63 -19.50 10.10
CA VAL A 121 17.59 -18.46 10.20
C VAL A 121 16.67 -18.42 8.96
N PRO A 122 17.18 -18.42 7.72
CA PRO A 122 16.33 -18.47 6.54
C PRO A 122 15.40 -19.69 6.49
N GLY A 123 15.93 -20.86 6.89
CA GLY A 123 15.16 -22.11 6.95
C GLY A 123 14.06 -22.07 8.02
N GLU A 124 14.39 -21.54 9.20
CA GLU A 124 13.42 -21.37 10.29
C GLU A 124 12.30 -20.41 9.88
N LEU A 125 12.63 -19.22 9.36
CA LEU A 125 11.64 -18.22 8.92
C LEU A 125 10.75 -18.74 7.79
N ALA A 126 11.33 -19.48 6.84
CA ALA A 126 10.58 -20.13 5.77
C ALA A 126 9.65 -21.26 6.26
N SER A 127 9.93 -21.85 7.43
CA SER A 127 9.11 -22.92 8.01
C SER A 127 7.88 -22.40 8.77
N LEU A 128 7.92 -21.15 9.24
CA LEU A 128 6.82 -20.52 9.98
C LEU A 128 5.57 -20.40 9.09
N ARG A 129 4.40 -20.62 9.69
CA ARG A 129 3.10 -20.63 9.00
C ARG A 129 2.10 -19.68 9.63
N SER A 130 2.12 -19.56 10.95
CA SER A 130 1.11 -18.79 11.69
C SER A 130 1.71 -18.15 12.93
N GLY A 131 1.29 -16.93 13.24
CA GLY A 131 1.61 -16.26 14.50
C GLY A 131 2.50 -15.04 14.32
N VAL A 132 2.67 -14.29 15.40
CA VAL A 132 3.57 -13.14 15.44
C VAL A 132 4.91 -13.60 16.00
N HIS A 133 5.97 -13.42 15.22
CA HIS A 133 7.33 -13.83 15.54
C HIS A 133 8.25 -12.62 15.59
N THR A 134 9.10 -12.57 16.61
CA THR A 134 10.07 -11.50 16.83
C THR A 134 11.45 -11.98 16.42
N VAL A 135 12.12 -11.24 15.54
CA VAL A 135 13.49 -11.53 15.12
C VAL A 135 14.39 -10.41 15.60
N GLU A 136 15.39 -10.73 16.42
CA GLU A 136 16.35 -9.76 16.92
C GLU A 136 17.72 -10.03 16.29
N LEU A 137 18.27 -9.01 15.64
CA LEU A 137 19.61 -9.05 15.09
C LEU A 137 20.55 -8.26 16.00
N PHE A 138 21.58 -8.91 16.51
CA PHE A 138 22.64 -8.31 17.30
C PHE A 138 23.87 -8.10 16.42
N GLY A 139 24.53 -6.96 16.60
CA GLY A 139 25.81 -6.66 15.97
C GLY A 139 26.65 -5.79 16.91
N ALA A 140 27.59 -5.01 16.37
CA ALA A 140 28.44 -4.09 17.13
C ALA A 140 27.73 -2.91 17.84
N GLY A 141 26.39 -2.95 17.96
CA GLY A 141 25.56 -1.88 18.50
C GLY A 141 24.28 -2.37 19.17
N ARG A 142 23.24 -1.52 19.22
CA ARG A 142 21.94 -1.92 19.77
C ARG A 142 21.28 -2.99 18.89
N PRO A 143 20.56 -3.97 19.49
CA PRO A 143 19.82 -4.95 18.72
C PRO A 143 18.76 -4.26 17.86
N ILE A 144 18.57 -4.80 16.66
CA ILE A 144 17.50 -4.39 15.75
C ILE A 144 16.43 -5.46 15.80
N VAL A 145 15.23 -5.05 16.20
CA VAL A 145 14.07 -5.94 16.36
C VAL A 145 13.16 -5.79 15.14
N TYR A 146 12.79 -6.91 14.56
CA TYR A 146 11.78 -7.05 13.52
C TYR A 146 10.62 -7.88 14.04
N GLU A 147 9.40 -7.56 13.59
CA GLU A 147 8.21 -8.35 13.89
C GLU A 147 7.59 -8.84 12.58
N PHE A 148 7.28 -10.13 12.51
CA PHE A 148 6.61 -10.77 11.39
C PHE A 148 5.30 -11.39 11.86
N ASP A 149 4.20 -11.11 11.16
CA ASP A 149 2.91 -11.76 11.37
C ASP A 149 2.69 -12.76 10.25
N PHE A 150 2.85 -14.05 10.53
CA PHE A 150 2.59 -15.12 9.58
C PHE A 150 1.11 -15.49 9.62
N GLN A 151 0.46 -15.46 8.46
CA GLN A 151 -0.95 -15.80 8.28
C GLN A 151 -1.13 -16.64 7.01
N LEU A 152 -0.42 -17.77 6.94
CA LEU A 152 -0.51 -18.69 5.80
C LEU A 152 -1.72 -19.59 6.01
N ALA A 153 -2.71 -19.45 5.14
CA ALA A 153 -3.89 -20.30 5.16
C ALA A 153 -3.55 -21.70 4.60
N LEU A 154 -4.05 -22.74 5.25
CA LEU A 154 -3.98 -24.11 4.75
C LEU A 154 -4.96 -24.29 3.58
N GLU A 155 -4.54 -25.09 2.60
CA GLU A 155 -5.35 -25.35 1.40
C GLU A 155 -6.68 -26.02 1.74
N GLU A 156 -6.68 -26.92 2.73
CA GLU A 156 -7.88 -27.60 3.26
C GLU A 156 -8.88 -26.61 3.88
N ASP A 157 -8.37 -25.67 4.69
CA ASP A 157 -9.18 -24.63 5.32
C ASP A 157 -9.82 -23.71 4.27
N LEU A 158 -9.05 -23.29 3.28
CA LEU A 158 -9.53 -22.48 2.18
C LEU A 158 -10.58 -23.21 1.32
N LEU A 159 -10.37 -24.51 1.03
CA LEU A 159 -11.37 -25.34 0.34
C LEU A 159 -12.66 -25.48 1.17
N GLY A 160 -12.55 -25.64 2.48
CA GLY A 160 -13.69 -25.67 3.38
C GLY A 160 -14.52 -24.38 3.34
N VAL A 161 -13.85 -23.23 3.29
CA VAL A 161 -14.51 -21.92 3.09
C VAL A 161 -15.19 -21.84 1.72
N ASP A 162 -14.53 -22.32 0.66
CA ASP A 162 -15.08 -22.33 -0.70
C ASP A 162 -16.37 -23.17 -0.80
N VAL A 163 -16.46 -24.30 -0.09
CA VAL A 163 -17.70 -25.10 -0.03
C VAL A 163 -18.84 -24.31 0.62
N HIS A 164 -18.55 -23.58 1.69
CA HIS A 164 -19.58 -22.78 2.37
C HIS A 164 -20.02 -21.56 1.59
N ILE A 165 -19.12 -20.91 0.82
CA ILE A 165 -19.52 -19.78 -0.02
C ILE A 165 -20.40 -20.23 -1.18
N VAL A 166 -20.11 -21.39 -1.79
CA VAL A 166 -20.98 -22.00 -2.82
C VAL A 166 -22.37 -22.30 -2.23
N THR A 167 -22.42 -22.88 -1.02
CA THR A 167 -23.68 -23.17 -0.35
C THR A 167 -24.50 -21.90 -0.08
N LEU A 168 -23.84 -20.80 0.30
CA LEU A 168 -24.49 -19.50 0.50
C LEU A 168 -25.06 -18.95 -0.82
N ILE A 169 -24.29 -19.06 -1.90
CA ILE A 169 -24.68 -18.64 -3.25
C ILE A 169 -25.89 -19.44 -3.76
N ASP A 170 -25.88 -20.76 -3.57
CA ASP A 170 -26.97 -21.65 -3.98
C ASP A 170 -28.28 -21.34 -3.25
N GLY A 171 -28.19 -20.74 -2.05
CA GLY A 171 -29.34 -20.22 -1.32
C GLY A 171 -30.05 -19.03 -1.99
N ARG A 172 -29.40 -18.37 -2.96
CA ARG A 172 -29.92 -17.26 -3.80
C ARG A 172 -30.50 -16.05 -3.05
N GLU A 173 -30.24 -15.94 -1.76
CA GLU A 173 -30.73 -14.83 -0.94
C GLU A 173 -29.63 -14.33 0.00
N LEU A 174 -29.10 -13.14 -0.31
CA LEU A 174 -28.13 -12.47 0.54
C LEU A 174 -28.86 -11.63 1.59
N LYS A 175 -28.66 -11.97 2.86
CA LYS A 175 -29.15 -11.22 4.02
C LYS A 175 -28.05 -11.17 5.07
N THR A 176 -28.09 -10.18 5.95
CA THR A 176 -27.17 -10.06 7.11
C THR A 176 -27.07 -11.38 7.88
N ARG A 177 -28.21 -12.04 8.15
CA ARG A 177 -28.26 -13.33 8.85
C ARG A 177 -27.54 -14.45 8.08
N SER A 178 -27.70 -14.52 6.75
CA SER A 178 -27.01 -15.50 5.91
C SER A 178 -25.50 -15.32 5.95
N ILE A 179 -25.02 -14.06 5.98
CA ILE A 179 -23.60 -13.73 6.09
C ILE A 179 -23.06 -14.11 7.49
N ASP A 180 -23.80 -13.78 8.55
CA ASP A 180 -23.44 -14.16 9.92
C ASP A 180 -23.35 -15.68 10.07
N ASP A 181 -24.31 -16.43 9.51
CA ASP A 181 -24.29 -17.89 9.51
C ASP A 181 -23.09 -18.45 8.74
N PHE A 182 -22.72 -17.85 7.61
CA PHE A 182 -21.51 -18.20 6.87
C PHE A 182 -20.24 -17.98 7.71
N ILE A 183 -20.13 -16.83 8.40
CA ILE A 183 -19.00 -16.53 9.29
C ILE A 183 -18.93 -17.55 10.43
N VAL A 184 -20.07 -17.92 11.02
CA VAL A 184 -20.11 -18.90 12.10
C VAL A 184 -19.68 -20.29 11.62
N LYS A 185 -20.18 -20.76 10.48
CA LYS A 185 -19.84 -22.07 9.91
C LYS A 185 -18.35 -22.18 9.56
N THR A 186 -17.76 -21.09 9.07
CA THR A 186 -16.35 -21.06 8.67
C THR A 186 -15.35 -20.94 9.83
N ARG A 187 -15.82 -20.79 11.09
CA ARG A 187 -14.94 -20.83 12.28
C ARG A 187 -14.19 -22.16 12.45
N ALA A 188 -14.66 -23.22 11.79
CA ALA A 188 -13.97 -24.51 11.73
C ALA A 188 -12.62 -24.44 10.98
N PHE A 189 -12.36 -23.38 10.22
CA PHE A 189 -11.17 -23.19 9.37
C PHE A 189 -10.32 -22.01 9.87
N PRO A 190 -9.56 -22.20 10.97
CA PRO A 190 -8.89 -21.10 11.68
C PRO A 190 -7.81 -20.39 10.85
N THR A 191 -7.14 -21.11 9.94
CA THR A 191 -6.06 -20.52 9.13
C THR A 191 -6.58 -19.68 7.96
N ALA A 192 -7.81 -19.92 7.51
CA ALA A 192 -8.48 -19.17 6.44
C ALA A 192 -9.19 -17.88 6.92
N ARG A 193 -8.97 -17.44 8.17
CA ARG A 193 -9.67 -16.28 8.75
C ARG A 193 -9.59 -15.01 7.89
N ARG A 194 -8.42 -14.70 7.32
CA ARG A 194 -8.23 -13.53 6.44
C ARG A 194 -9.05 -13.62 5.16
N TYR A 195 -9.15 -14.84 4.61
CA TYR A 195 -9.96 -15.11 3.43
C TYR A 195 -11.46 -14.94 3.72
N VAL A 196 -11.94 -15.52 4.83
CA VAL A 196 -13.32 -15.33 5.32
C VAL A 196 -13.62 -13.85 5.55
N GLU A 197 -12.72 -13.12 6.22
CA GLU A 197 -12.89 -11.69 6.47
C GLU A 197 -13.00 -10.88 5.17
N GLY A 198 -12.20 -11.22 4.16
CA GLY A 198 -12.27 -10.61 2.83
C GLY A 198 -13.61 -10.86 2.14
N LEU A 199 -14.08 -12.11 2.13
CA LEU A 199 -15.38 -12.48 1.55
C LEU A 199 -16.53 -11.79 2.29
N SER A 200 -16.54 -11.85 3.62
CA SER A 200 -17.59 -11.20 4.42
C SER A 200 -17.60 -9.69 4.25
N ALA A 201 -16.43 -9.04 4.17
CA ALA A 201 -16.34 -7.61 3.90
C ALA A 201 -16.96 -7.24 2.55
N TYR A 202 -16.79 -8.08 1.52
CA TYR A 202 -17.45 -7.90 0.24
C TYR A 202 -18.97 -8.08 0.33
N LEU A 203 -19.44 -9.17 0.94
CA LEU A 203 -20.88 -9.46 1.03
C LEU A 203 -21.65 -8.36 1.79
N PHE A 204 -21.10 -7.85 2.91
CA PHE A 204 -21.70 -6.72 3.61
C PHE A 204 -21.65 -5.43 2.79
N ALA A 205 -20.58 -5.22 2.01
CA ALA A 205 -20.50 -4.07 1.12
C ALA A 205 -21.52 -4.15 -0.02
N ALA A 206 -21.72 -5.33 -0.63
CA ALA A 206 -22.73 -5.54 -1.67
C ALA A 206 -24.15 -5.24 -1.14
N LEU A 207 -24.49 -5.72 0.07
CA LEU A 207 -25.77 -5.36 0.71
C LEU A 207 -25.91 -3.85 0.94
N ALA A 208 -24.86 -3.21 1.46
CA ALA A 208 -24.86 -1.76 1.68
C ALA A 208 -24.94 -0.97 0.35
N HIS A 209 -24.43 -1.53 -0.74
CA HIS A 209 -24.53 -0.94 -2.08
C HIS A 209 -25.97 -1.03 -2.61
N GLU A 210 -26.62 -2.19 -2.51
CA GLU A 210 -28.04 -2.35 -2.86
C GLU A 210 -28.93 -1.39 -2.07
N GLU A 211 -28.73 -1.27 -0.75
CA GLU A 211 -29.45 -0.31 0.09
C GLU A 211 -29.22 1.14 -0.35
N ALA A 212 -28.00 1.49 -0.76
CA ALA A 212 -27.66 2.84 -1.23
C ALA A 212 -28.36 3.17 -2.55
N VAL A 213 -28.39 2.22 -3.50
CA VAL A 213 -29.08 2.36 -4.78
C VAL A 213 -30.59 2.54 -4.60
N LEU A 214 -31.17 1.90 -3.57
CA LEU A 214 -32.58 2.06 -3.20
C LEU A 214 -32.87 3.37 -2.42
N GLY A 215 -31.92 4.31 -2.35
CA GLY A 215 -32.10 5.63 -1.72
C GLY A 215 -31.55 5.75 -0.30
N GLY A 216 -30.74 4.80 0.16
CA GLY A 216 -30.07 4.83 1.46
C GLY A 216 -28.84 5.75 1.52
N THR A 217 -28.47 6.23 2.71
CA THR A 217 -27.29 7.09 2.97
C THR A 217 -25.97 6.32 3.08
N GLY A 218 -25.83 5.22 2.35
CA GLY A 218 -24.78 4.20 2.52
C GLY A 218 -23.49 4.38 1.70
N GLY A 219 -23.41 5.41 0.83
CA GLY A 219 -22.43 5.49 -0.27
C GLY A 219 -20.96 5.25 0.09
N ASP A 220 -20.46 5.83 1.19
CA ASP A 220 -19.05 5.67 1.56
C ASP A 220 -18.75 4.35 2.29
N ARG A 221 -19.77 3.75 2.92
CA ARG A 221 -19.62 2.50 3.68
C ARG A 221 -19.33 1.33 2.75
N PHE A 222 -20.09 1.16 1.68
CA PHE A 222 -19.87 0.05 0.74
C PHE A 222 -18.51 0.15 0.06
N ARG A 223 -18.08 1.36 -0.33
CA ARG A 223 -16.77 1.60 -0.96
C ARG A 223 -15.61 1.19 -0.07
N SER A 224 -15.69 1.53 1.22
CA SER A 224 -14.67 1.12 2.19
C SER A 224 -14.60 -0.41 2.32
N GLY A 225 -15.75 -1.09 2.33
CA GLY A 225 -15.85 -2.54 2.37
C GLY A 225 -15.30 -3.22 1.12
N PHE A 226 -15.61 -2.71 -0.07
CA PHE A 226 -15.03 -3.19 -1.33
C PHE A 226 -13.50 -3.07 -1.37
N ARG A 227 -12.95 -1.92 -0.96
CA ARG A 227 -11.48 -1.76 -0.90
C ARG A 227 -10.85 -2.71 0.12
N LYS A 228 -11.47 -2.90 1.28
CA LYS A 228 -11.04 -3.86 2.29
C LYS A 228 -11.05 -5.28 1.72
N ALA A 229 -12.14 -5.69 1.08
CA ALA A 229 -12.24 -7.00 0.45
C ALA A 229 -11.16 -7.22 -0.61
N ALA A 230 -10.96 -6.26 -1.53
CA ALA A 230 -9.93 -6.37 -2.56
C ALA A 230 -8.50 -6.40 -1.99
N HIS A 231 -8.25 -5.73 -0.86
CA HIS A 231 -6.97 -5.79 -0.16
C HIS A 231 -6.72 -7.17 0.48
N LEU A 232 -7.73 -7.72 1.17
CA LEU A 232 -7.60 -9.01 1.85
C LEU A 232 -7.56 -10.17 0.85
N LEU A 233 -8.43 -10.15 -0.17
CA LEU A 233 -8.60 -11.23 -1.13
C LEU A 233 -7.55 -11.22 -2.24
N GLY A 234 -6.92 -10.09 -2.52
CA GLY A 234 -6.02 -9.92 -3.67
C GLY A 234 -4.76 -10.81 -3.64
N GLU A 235 -4.45 -11.41 -2.49
CA GLU A 235 -3.32 -12.30 -2.26
C GLU A 235 -3.65 -13.78 -2.52
N PHE A 236 -4.93 -14.15 -2.55
CA PHE A 236 -5.40 -15.51 -2.76
C PHE A 236 -5.66 -15.80 -4.24
N ASP A 237 -5.12 -16.91 -4.75
CA ASP A 237 -5.41 -17.44 -6.09
C ASP A 237 -6.57 -18.44 -5.98
N ARG A 238 -7.78 -17.91 -5.83
CA ARG A 238 -9.01 -18.69 -5.64
C ARG A 238 -10.15 -18.10 -6.46
N PRO A 239 -11.04 -18.93 -7.05
CA PRO A 239 -12.12 -18.42 -7.91
C PRO A 239 -13.04 -17.38 -7.25
N PRO A 240 -13.47 -17.52 -5.98
CA PRO A 240 -14.26 -16.48 -5.32
C PRO A 240 -13.48 -15.18 -5.08
N ALA A 241 -12.19 -15.28 -4.69
CA ALA A 241 -11.32 -14.12 -4.50
C ALA A 241 -11.13 -13.33 -5.81
N GLU A 242 -10.85 -14.03 -6.90
CA GLU A 242 -10.67 -13.47 -8.24
C GLU A 242 -11.95 -12.81 -8.76
N ALA A 243 -13.11 -13.45 -8.60
CA ALA A 243 -14.40 -12.89 -8.97
C ALA A 243 -14.68 -11.58 -8.21
N VAL A 244 -14.55 -11.59 -6.88
CA VAL A 244 -14.75 -10.41 -6.04
C VAL A 244 -13.77 -9.30 -6.39
N CYS A 245 -12.48 -9.61 -6.53
CA CYS A 245 -11.46 -8.62 -6.90
C CYS A 245 -11.70 -8.03 -8.29
N GLY A 246 -12.17 -8.84 -9.23
CA GLY A 246 -12.60 -8.42 -10.57
C GLY A 246 -13.77 -7.46 -10.53
N LEU A 247 -14.83 -7.81 -9.81
CA LEU A 247 -16.03 -6.97 -9.64
C LEU A 247 -15.70 -5.65 -8.93
N VAL A 248 -14.94 -5.68 -7.84
CA VAL A 248 -14.50 -4.46 -7.14
C VAL A 248 -13.65 -3.57 -8.06
N ALA A 249 -12.72 -4.15 -8.82
CA ALA A 249 -11.93 -3.39 -9.77
C ALA A 249 -12.80 -2.78 -10.88
N PHE A 250 -13.82 -3.50 -11.34
CA PHE A 250 -14.79 -2.99 -12.31
C PHE A 250 -15.58 -1.80 -11.74
N HIS A 251 -16.11 -1.92 -10.53
CA HIS A 251 -16.79 -0.82 -9.84
C HIS A 251 -15.92 0.43 -9.76
N LEU A 252 -14.66 0.28 -9.36
CA LEU A 252 -13.72 1.38 -9.20
C LEU A 252 -13.13 1.90 -10.53
N ASN A 253 -13.70 1.54 -11.69
CA ASN A 253 -13.25 1.92 -13.03
C ASN A 253 -11.78 1.52 -13.33
N GLN A 254 -11.27 0.48 -12.66
CA GLN A 254 -9.93 -0.09 -12.87
C GLN A 254 -9.98 -1.18 -13.94
N PHE A 255 -10.40 -0.83 -15.15
CA PHE A 255 -10.78 -1.79 -16.20
C PHE A 255 -9.70 -2.82 -16.56
N ALA A 256 -8.43 -2.41 -16.69
CA ALA A 256 -7.34 -3.33 -16.98
C ALA A 256 -7.13 -4.35 -15.84
N ARG A 257 -7.26 -3.90 -14.59
CA ARG A 257 -7.16 -4.77 -13.41
C ARG A 257 -8.37 -5.70 -13.32
N ALA A 258 -9.58 -5.20 -13.61
CA ALA A 258 -10.80 -5.99 -13.62
C ALA A 258 -10.68 -7.15 -14.62
N ALA A 259 -10.30 -6.85 -15.87
CA ALA A 259 -10.11 -7.85 -16.92
C ALA A 259 -8.99 -8.86 -16.62
N GLY A 260 -7.91 -8.43 -15.98
CA GLY A 260 -6.79 -9.33 -15.63
C GLY A 260 -7.01 -10.17 -14.37
N ARG A 261 -8.00 -9.84 -13.52
CA ARG A 261 -8.27 -10.55 -12.27
C ARG A 261 -9.50 -11.43 -12.32
N THR A 262 -10.52 -11.06 -13.09
CA THR A 262 -11.73 -11.86 -13.21
C THR A 262 -11.54 -13.00 -14.21
N ARG A 263 -12.09 -14.17 -13.91
CA ARG A 263 -12.26 -15.27 -14.89
C ARG A 263 -13.61 -15.19 -15.62
N SER A 264 -14.46 -14.23 -15.28
CA SER A 264 -15.73 -14.03 -15.96
C SER A 264 -15.52 -13.39 -17.34
N PRO A 265 -15.91 -14.06 -18.43
CA PRO A 265 -15.83 -13.46 -19.76
C PRO A 265 -16.71 -12.22 -19.88
N ARG A 266 -17.84 -12.17 -19.15
CA ARG A 266 -18.76 -11.03 -19.14
C ARG A 266 -18.12 -9.79 -18.53
N VAL A 267 -17.58 -9.91 -17.32
CA VAL A 267 -16.92 -8.79 -16.63
C VAL A 267 -15.63 -8.39 -17.36
N ALA A 268 -14.81 -9.37 -17.77
CA ALA A 268 -13.58 -9.09 -18.52
C ALA A 268 -13.88 -8.40 -19.84
N GLY A 269 -14.87 -8.88 -20.58
CA GLY A 269 -15.29 -8.35 -21.86
C GLY A 269 -15.72 -6.89 -21.82
N VAL A 270 -16.65 -6.58 -20.91
CA VAL A 270 -17.12 -5.22 -20.68
C VAL A 270 -15.97 -4.33 -20.18
N SER A 271 -15.12 -4.85 -19.30
CA SER A 271 -13.95 -4.10 -18.78
C SER A 271 -12.97 -3.75 -19.90
N LEU A 272 -12.59 -4.70 -20.75
CA LEU A 272 -11.69 -4.44 -21.87
C LEU A 272 -12.27 -3.42 -22.84
N ARG A 273 -13.58 -3.52 -23.12
CA ARG A 273 -14.30 -2.57 -23.97
C ARG A 273 -14.30 -1.16 -23.40
N LEU A 274 -14.71 -0.98 -22.15
CA LEU A 274 -14.71 0.32 -21.48
C LEU A 274 -13.29 0.86 -21.29
N GLY A 275 -12.32 0.00 -21.03
CA GLY A 275 -10.91 0.38 -20.94
C GLY A 275 -10.34 0.86 -22.27
N ALA A 276 -10.70 0.23 -23.39
CA ALA A 276 -10.33 0.71 -24.71
C ALA A 276 -10.97 2.08 -25.02
N LEU A 277 -12.27 2.22 -24.73
CA LEU A 277 -12.95 3.51 -24.86
C LEU A 277 -12.29 4.59 -24.03
N ALA A 278 -12.09 4.37 -22.73
CA ALA A 278 -11.50 5.34 -21.81
C ALA A 278 -10.10 5.81 -22.28
N SER A 279 -9.33 4.93 -22.93
CA SER A 279 -8.05 5.23 -23.58
C SER A 279 -8.16 5.82 -25.00
N GLY A 280 -9.36 6.19 -25.46
CA GLY A 280 -9.58 6.76 -26.79
C GLY A 280 -9.37 5.78 -27.95
N ARG A 281 -9.27 4.47 -27.69
CA ARG A 281 -9.10 3.44 -28.71
C ARG A 281 -10.46 2.91 -29.17
N ARG A 282 -10.58 2.62 -30.47
CA ARG A 282 -11.74 1.87 -31.00
C ARG A 282 -11.65 0.41 -30.55
N TRP A 283 -12.74 -0.10 -29.98
CA TRP A 283 -12.84 -1.50 -29.63
C TRP A 283 -13.26 -2.32 -30.86
N VAL A 284 -12.41 -3.25 -31.28
CA VAL A 284 -12.75 -4.28 -32.27
C VAL A 284 -13.06 -5.54 -31.48
N SER A 285 -14.28 -6.05 -31.58
CA SER A 285 -14.71 -7.25 -30.85
C SER A 285 -13.74 -8.40 -31.10
N SER A 286 -12.98 -8.79 -30.08
CA SER A 286 -12.19 -10.03 -30.10
C SER A 286 -12.98 -11.13 -29.41
N ASP A 287 -13.07 -12.30 -30.05
CA ASP A 287 -13.71 -13.50 -29.52
C ASP A 287 -13.31 -13.75 -28.06
N GLN A 288 -14.27 -13.58 -27.16
CA GLN A 288 -14.14 -13.91 -25.76
C GLN A 288 -14.23 -15.43 -25.64
N ARG A 289 -13.08 -16.11 -25.71
CA ARG A 289 -13.02 -17.55 -25.49
C ARG A 289 -13.48 -17.87 -24.07
N THR A 290 -14.54 -18.66 -24.04
CA THR A 290 -15.17 -19.30 -22.90
C THR A 290 -14.13 -20.01 -22.03
N LEU A 291 -13.90 -19.51 -20.83
CA LEU A 291 -13.33 -20.30 -19.74
C LEU A 291 -14.50 -20.71 -18.87
N GLU A 292 -14.88 -21.99 -18.97
CA GLU A 292 -15.92 -22.59 -18.15
C GLU A 292 -15.53 -22.53 -16.67
N HIS A 293 -16.19 -21.65 -15.92
CA HIS A 293 -16.35 -21.78 -14.49
C HIS A 293 -17.79 -21.43 -14.13
N VAL A 294 -18.36 -22.17 -13.19
CA VAL A 294 -19.66 -21.87 -12.56
C VAL A 294 -19.56 -20.43 -12.04
N SER A 295 -20.39 -19.54 -12.59
CA SER A 295 -20.07 -18.10 -12.67
C SER A 295 -20.27 -17.40 -11.32
N PHE A 296 -19.26 -17.48 -10.44
CA PHE A 296 -19.22 -16.75 -9.17
C PHE A 296 -19.48 -15.25 -9.36
N ASP A 297 -19.13 -14.69 -10.52
CA ASP A 297 -19.43 -13.30 -10.84
C ASP A 297 -20.94 -13.01 -10.87
N ALA A 298 -21.78 -13.86 -11.46
CA ALA A 298 -23.23 -13.66 -11.45
C ALA A 298 -23.81 -13.79 -10.03
N ALA A 299 -23.20 -14.65 -9.20
CA ALA A 299 -23.62 -14.83 -7.82
C ALA A 299 -23.21 -13.68 -6.90
N PHE A 300 -22.09 -13.03 -7.19
CA PHE A 300 -21.55 -11.91 -6.41
C PHE A 300 -21.94 -10.54 -6.95
N SER A 301 -22.51 -10.47 -8.15
CA SER A 301 -22.99 -9.22 -8.73
C SER A 301 -24.33 -8.87 -8.10
N ASP A 302 -24.38 -7.71 -7.45
CA ASP A 302 -25.65 -7.08 -7.09
C ASP A 302 -26.40 -6.55 -8.32
N VAL A 303 -27.67 -6.18 -8.12
CA VAL A 303 -28.55 -5.69 -9.18
C VAL A 303 -27.98 -4.47 -9.91
N ALA A 304 -27.28 -3.58 -9.20
CA ALA A 304 -26.70 -2.40 -9.81
C ALA A 304 -25.50 -2.75 -10.70
N VAL A 305 -24.64 -3.69 -10.27
CA VAL A 305 -23.56 -4.21 -11.13
C VAL A 305 -24.13 -4.83 -12.40
N GLU A 306 -25.16 -5.65 -12.26
CA GLU A 306 -25.81 -6.34 -13.38
C GLU A 306 -26.38 -5.35 -14.39
N ASN A 307 -27.05 -4.30 -13.90
CA ASN A 307 -27.56 -3.22 -14.75
C ASN A 307 -26.42 -2.53 -15.50
N VAL A 308 -25.34 -2.16 -14.81
CA VAL A 308 -24.18 -1.49 -15.43
C VAL A 308 -23.47 -2.40 -16.44
N LEU A 309 -23.33 -3.69 -16.15
CA LEU A 309 -22.76 -4.68 -17.07
C LEU A 309 -23.62 -4.85 -18.31
N GLY A 310 -24.94 -5.00 -18.15
CA GLY A 310 -25.89 -5.11 -19.25
C GLY A 310 -25.87 -3.87 -20.15
N LEU A 311 -25.92 -2.69 -19.54
CA LEU A 311 -25.85 -1.41 -20.25
C LEU A 311 -24.52 -1.21 -20.98
N SER A 312 -23.41 -1.65 -20.39
CA SER A 312 -22.08 -1.52 -21.02
C SER A 312 -21.83 -2.60 -22.09
N ALA A 313 -22.68 -3.62 -22.18
CA ALA A 313 -22.64 -4.64 -23.20
C ALA A 313 -23.40 -4.25 -24.49
N VAL A 314 -24.22 -3.20 -24.49
CA VAL A 314 -25.02 -2.78 -25.66
C VAL A 314 -24.15 -2.35 -26.85
N PRO A 315 -24.56 -2.55 -28.12
CA PRO A 315 -23.83 -2.06 -29.28
C PRO A 315 -23.60 -0.53 -29.27
N PHE A 316 -22.41 -0.08 -29.70
CA PHE A 316 -22.08 1.35 -29.86
C PHE A 316 -22.31 1.86 -31.30
N ASP A 317 -23.13 1.17 -32.08
CA ASP A 317 -23.42 1.48 -33.48
C ASP A 317 -24.66 2.38 -33.65
N GLY A 318 -25.18 2.92 -32.54
CA GLY A 318 -26.38 3.78 -32.53
C GLY A 318 -27.70 3.00 -32.55
N THR A 319 -27.68 1.66 -32.58
CA THR A 319 -28.92 0.85 -32.67
C THR A 319 -29.60 0.61 -31.32
N ALA A 320 -28.86 0.73 -30.22
CA ALA A 320 -29.33 0.42 -28.86
C ALA A 320 -30.11 1.57 -28.17
N ALA A 321 -30.98 2.28 -28.90
CA ALA A 321 -31.63 3.51 -28.42
C ALA A 321 -32.45 3.30 -27.13
N ASP A 322 -33.24 2.22 -27.04
CA ASP A 322 -34.07 1.92 -25.87
C ASP A 322 -33.24 1.64 -24.60
N ALA A 323 -32.11 0.96 -24.77
CA ALA A 323 -31.21 0.66 -23.65
C ALA A 323 -30.50 1.91 -23.15
N VAL A 324 -30.08 2.80 -24.07
CA VAL A 324 -29.47 4.09 -23.70
C VAL A 324 -30.49 5.04 -23.07
N ALA A 325 -31.73 5.05 -23.54
CA ALA A 325 -32.81 5.82 -22.90
C ALA A 325 -33.13 5.32 -21.47
N THR A 326 -33.00 4.01 -21.24
CA THR A 326 -33.12 3.43 -19.88
C THR A 326 -31.96 3.86 -19.00
N LEU A 327 -30.72 3.78 -19.51
CA LEU A 327 -29.52 4.27 -18.83
C LEU A 327 -29.63 5.75 -18.47
N GLU A 328 -30.14 6.60 -19.36
CA GLU A 328 -30.30 8.04 -19.08
C GLU A 328 -31.30 8.33 -17.97
N ARG A 329 -32.34 7.50 -17.85
CA ARG A 329 -33.34 7.60 -16.78
C ARG A 329 -32.74 7.23 -15.42
N ASP A 330 -31.86 6.23 -15.42
CA ASP A 330 -31.27 5.69 -14.20
C ASP A 330 -29.99 6.44 -13.77
N LEU A 331 -29.39 7.24 -14.67
CA LEU A 331 -28.18 8.04 -14.39
C LEU A 331 -28.19 8.75 -13.02
N PRO A 332 -29.27 9.44 -12.59
CA PRO A 332 -29.30 10.16 -11.30
C PRO A 332 -29.23 9.25 -10.07
N ILE A 333 -29.62 7.98 -10.20
CA ILE A 333 -29.63 7.01 -9.09
C ILE A 333 -28.38 6.12 -9.08
N LEU A 334 -27.55 6.18 -10.12
CA LEU A 334 -26.27 5.46 -10.17
C LEU A 334 -25.24 6.11 -9.24
N ASP A 335 -24.34 5.29 -8.70
CA ASP A 335 -23.14 5.78 -8.02
C ASP A 335 -22.23 6.54 -9.00
N VAL A 336 -21.46 7.49 -8.49
CA VAL A 336 -20.52 8.32 -9.28
C VAL A 336 -19.63 7.48 -10.20
N TYR A 337 -19.09 6.34 -9.73
CA TYR A 337 -18.24 5.51 -10.58
C TYR A 337 -18.99 4.85 -11.73
N ASP A 338 -20.27 4.53 -11.54
CA ASP A 338 -21.12 3.90 -12.54
C ASP A 338 -21.70 4.95 -13.51
N GLN A 339 -21.94 6.18 -13.04
CA GLN A 339 -22.26 7.33 -13.89
C GLN A 339 -21.18 7.58 -14.95
N VAL A 340 -19.89 7.42 -14.60
CA VAL A 340 -18.80 7.55 -15.57
C VAL A 340 -18.94 6.54 -16.71
N LYS A 341 -19.20 5.28 -16.38
CA LYS A 341 -19.39 4.21 -17.39
C LYS A 341 -20.62 4.51 -18.25
N ALA A 342 -21.71 4.91 -17.61
CA ALA A 342 -22.97 5.25 -18.27
C ALA A 342 -22.80 6.41 -19.27
N HIS A 343 -22.13 7.50 -18.86
CA HIS A 343 -21.85 8.64 -19.73
C HIS A 343 -20.93 8.28 -20.91
N LEU A 344 -19.93 7.42 -20.71
CA LEU A 344 -19.08 6.94 -21.80
C LEU A 344 -19.89 6.17 -22.85
N VAL A 345 -20.75 5.25 -22.40
CA VAL A 345 -21.62 4.44 -23.28
C VAL A 345 -22.60 5.32 -24.04
N ALA A 346 -23.30 6.23 -23.35
CA ALA A 346 -24.27 7.12 -23.96
C ALA A 346 -23.62 8.07 -24.97
N ALA A 347 -22.45 8.63 -24.65
CA ALA A 347 -21.75 9.53 -25.56
C ALA A 347 -21.34 8.84 -26.87
N GLU A 348 -20.77 7.63 -26.81
CA GLU A 348 -20.40 6.88 -28.02
C GLU A 348 -21.62 6.42 -28.82
N HIS A 349 -22.70 6.02 -28.15
CA HIS A 349 -23.96 5.70 -28.82
C HIS A 349 -24.51 6.90 -29.61
N TYR A 350 -24.61 8.07 -28.97
CA TYR A 350 -25.15 9.27 -29.62
C TYR A 350 -24.25 9.80 -30.74
N LEU A 351 -22.93 9.64 -30.62
CA LEU A 351 -22.01 9.92 -31.73
C LEU A 351 -22.27 8.99 -32.93
N ALA A 352 -22.55 7.71 -32.68
CA ALA A 352 -22.82 6.76 -33.74
C ALA A 352 -24.20 6.97 -34.39
N SER A 353 -25.20 7.41 -33.62
CA SER A 353 -26.53 7.74 -34.14
C SER A 353 -26.62 9.13 -34.80
N GLY A 354 -25.58 9.95 -34.67
CA GLY A 354 -25.50 11.29 -35.26
C GLY A 354 -26.10 12.41 -34.39
N ASP A 355 -26.54 12.12 -33.17
CA ASP A 355 -26.98 13.16 -32.22
C ASP A 355 -25.78 13.75 -31.47
N VAL A 356 -25.07 14.65 -32.16
CA VAL A 356 -23.89 15.35 -31.62
C VAL A 356 -24.25 16.19 -30.39
N THR A 357 -25.49 16.67 -30.27
CA THR A 357 -25.91 17.49 -29.14
C THR A 357 -25.99 16.66 -27.87
N ALA A 358 -26.67 15.51 -27.92
CA ALA A 358 -26.74 14.59 -26.79
C ALA A 358 -25.36 14.03 -26.42
N ALA A 359 -24.56 13.67 -27.42
CA ALA A 359 -23.18 13.21 -27.19
C ALA A 359 -22.34 14.26 -26.45
N ARG A 360 -22.45 15.55 -26.83
CA ARG A 360 -21.73 16.64 -26.17
C ARG A 360 -22.15 16.82 -24.71
N ARG A 361 -23.45 16.69 -24.38
CA ARG A 361 -23.92 16.76 -22.98
C ARG A 361 -23.23 15.71 -22.11
N HIS A 362 -23.17 14.46 -22.56
CA HIS A 362 -22.52 13.39 -21.81
C HIS A 362 -21.00 13.53 -21.76
N ALA A 363 -20.37 14.01 -22.84
CA ALA A 363 -18.94 14.31 -22.82
C ALA A 363 -18.59 15.41 -21.80
N SER A 364 -19.43 16.45 -21.68
CA SER A 364 -19.26 17.51 -20.68
C SER A 364 -19.42 17.02 -19.25
N ALA A 365 -20.30 16.05 -18.99
CA ALA A 365 -20.43 15.44 -17.67
C ALA A 365 -19.14 14.72 -17.20
N LEU A 366 -18.27 14.35 -18.14
CA LEU A 366 -16.99 13.68 -17.89
C LEU A 366 -15.82 14.66 -17.77
N ASP A 367 -16.04 15.98 -17.77
CA ASP A 367 -14.95 16.94 -17.95
C ASP A 367 -13.95 17.01 -16.78
N HIS A 368 -14.42 16.70 -15.59
CA HIS A 368 -13.60 16.69 -14.39
C HIS A 368 -12.99 15.31 -14.10
N GLU A 369 -13.33 14.30 -14.90
CA GLU A 369 -12.84 12.95 -14.69
C GLU A 369 -11.48 12.72 -15.36
N SER A 370 -10.52 12.33 -14.53
CA SER A 370 -9.14 12.10 -14.97
C SER A 370 -9.00 10.81 -15.78
N SER A 371 -9.79 9.78 -15.45
CA SER A 371 -9.79 8.46 -16.09
C SER A 371 -10.28 8.48 -17.54
N THR A 372 -11.01 9.52 -17.96
CA THR A 372 -11.59 9.66 -19.30
C THR A 372 -10.87 10.70 -20.17
N ARG A 373 -9.73 11.24 -19.70
CA ARG A 373 -9.01 12.33 -20.39
C ARG A 373 -8.58 11.96 -21.82
N GLU A 374 -8.07 10.75 -22.00
CA GLU A 374 -7.61 10.25 -23.31
C GLU A 374 -8.81 10.12 -24.27
N TRP A 375 -9.89 9.49 -23.83
CA TRP A 375 -11.15 9.43 -24.57
C TRP A 375 -11.65 10.83 -24.98
N ARG A 376 -11.73 11.77 -24.04
CA ARG A 376 -12.19 13.14 -24.33
C ARG A 376 -11.34 13.84 -25.38
N THR A 377 -10.03 13.58 -25.38
CA THR A 377 -9.12 14.13 -26.38
C THR A 377 -9.40 13.51 -27.76
N ALA A 378 -9.62 12.20 -27.81
CA ALA A 378 -9.94 11.48 -29.04
C ALA A 378 -11.32 11.82 -29.62
N VAL A 379 -12.31 12.12 -28.76
CA VAL A 379 -13.69 12.37 -29.17
C VAL A 379 -13.96 13.82 -29.57
N ARG A 380 -13.15 14.77 -29.08
CA ARG A 380 -13.34 16.21 -29.32
C ARG A 380 -13.44 16.59 -30.81
N PRO A 381 -12.63 16.05 -31.74
CA PRO A 381 -12.79 16.34 -33.17
C PRO A 381 -14.14 15.86 -33.71
N ARG A 382 -14.60 14.68 -33.29
CA ARG A 382 -15.88 14.07 -33.71
C ARG A 382 -17.10 14.85 -33.19
N LEU A 383 -16.94 15.64 -32.13
CA LEU A 383 -17.99 16.50 -31.56
C LEU A 383 -18.01 17.91 -32.18
N ALA A 384 -17.03 18.25 -33.01
CA ALA A 384 -16.89 19.56 -33.66
C ALA A 384 -17.36 19.54 -35.13
N GLU A 385 -17.51 18.35 -35.71
CA GLU A 385 -18.27 18.07 -36.94
C GLU A 385 -19.77 18.16 -36.68
#